data_AF-A0A2V8UUM0-F1
#
_entry.id   AF-A0A2V8UUM0-F1
#
_cell.length_a   1.000
_cell.length_b   1.000
_cell.length_c   1.000
_cell.angle_alpha   90.00
_cell.angle_beta   90.00
_cell.angle_gamma   90.00
#
_symmetry.space_group_name_H-M   'P 1'
#
loop_
_entity.id
_entity.type
_entity.pdbx_description
1 polymer ?
#
loop_
_entity_poly.entity_id
_entity_poly.type
_entity_poly.pdbx_seq_one_letter_code
_entity_poly.pdbx_strand_id
1 'polypeptide(L)'
;SSRVMRTNSVTLDSKRGKCSVFFNRGIISTQAIARSLPKGKSGLPNASGLQAAIKDPSNPIRKRLVGDLEDGVLMLLNRAQKDGGACYCALYELSDTDLIKHLKDLGSKLHVVLSNAGEDTEEGSGDGDSTNQGARSDLHALELDVTDRMMNKGHIGHNKFVVYVKGDEAQAVSNRLATFTHAIRSTKATTAIRTKRGF
;
A
#
# COMPACT_ATOMS: atom_id res chain seq x y z
N SER A 1 41.47 -24.72 19.33
CA SER A 1 40.36 -23.93 19.90
C SER A 1 39.91 -22.93 18.85
N SER A 2 38.71 -23.08 18.27
CA SER A 2 38.20 -22.14 17.26
C SER A 2 37.64 -20.90 17.95
N ARG A 3 38.18 -19.72 17.61
CA ARG A 3 37.66 -18.43 18.08
C ARG A 3 36.33 -18.18 17.38
N VAL A 4 35.22 -18.27 18.12
CA VAL A 4 33.92 -17.81 17.64
C VAL A 4 33.98 -16.28 17.55
N MET A 5 34.02 -15.72 16.33
CA MET A 5 33.76 -14.30 16.14
C MET A 5 32.27 -14.04 16.36
N ARG A 6 31.96 -13.19 17.34
CA ARG A 6 30.62 -12.64 17.51
C ARG A 6 30.62 -11.23 16.94
N THR A 7 29.71 -10.97 16.00
CA THR A 7 29.44 -9.60 15.56
C THR A 7 28.62 -8.85 16.60
N ASN A 8 28.65 -7.53 16.51
CA ASN A 8 27.80 -6.65 17.32
C ASN A 8 26.33 -7.03 17.12
N SER A 9 25.53 -6.90 18.18
CA SER A 9 24.08 -6.94 18.02
C SER A 9 23.63 -5.73 17.22
N VAL A 10 22.76 -5.95 16.24
CA VAL A 10 22.14 -4.88 15.44
C VAL A 10 20.63 -4.98 15.58
N THR A 11 19.99 -3.85 15.87
CA THR A 11 18.53 -3.76 15.86
C THR A 11 18.06 -3.43 14.45
N LEU A 12 17.21 -4.29 13.89
CA LEU A 12 16.54 -4.01 12.64
C LEU A 12 15.26 -3.23 12.93
N ASP A 13 15.24 -1.95 12.56
CA ASP A 13 14.04 -1.11 12.59
C ASP A 13 13.90 -0.27 11.31
N SER A 14 12.76 0.40 11.17
CA SER A 14 12.44 1.27 10.03
C SER A 14 13.01 2.70 10.16
N LYS A 15 13.52 3.11 11.34
CA LYS A 15 13.83 4.52 11.65
C LYS A 15 15.18 4.96 11.11
N ARG A 16 15.19 6.00 10.28
CA ARG A 16 16.40 6.59 9.68
C ARG A 16 16.36 8.12 9.84
N GLY A 17 16.59 8.59 11.06
CA GLY A 17 16.52 10.01 11.41
C GLY A 17 15.10 10.56 11.23
N LYS A 18 14.92 11.55 10.35
CA LYS A 18 13.61 12.13 10.00
C LYS A 18 12.81 11.31 8.98
N CYS A 19 13.36 10.18 8.56
CA CYS A 19 12.72 9.27 7.63
C CYS A 19 12.43 7.93 8.33
N SER A 20 11.41 7.23 7.87
CA SER A 20 11.22 5.80 8.14
C SER A 20 10.96 5.08 6.85
N VAL A 21 11.55 3.89 6.70
CA VAL A 21 11.48 3.09 5.48
C VAL A 21 10.95 1.71 5.83
N PHE A 22 9.91 1.30 5.12
CA PHE A 22 9.20 0.06 5.35
C PHE A 22 9.28 -0.80 4.09
N PHE A 23 9.49 -2.09 4.27
CA PHE A 23 9.66 -3.04 3.18
C PHE A 23 8.65 -4.16 3.31
N ASN A 24 8.13 -4.62 2.17
CA ASN A 24 7.52 -5.93 2.12
C ASN A 24 8.60 -7.02 2.33
N ARG A 25 8.18 -8.21 2.77
CA ARG A 25 9.03 -9.41 2.73
C ARG A 25 8.84 -10.08 1.37
N GLY A 26 9.11 -9.33 0.30
CA GLY A 26 8.68 -9.59 -1.08
C GLY A 26 8.77 -11.05 -1.54
N ILE A 27 8.02 -11.40 -2.59
CA ILE A 27 7.87 -12.78 -3.08
C ILE A 27 9.19 -13.48 -3.43
N ILE A 28 10.32 -12.76 -3.54
CA ILE A 28 11.61 -13.31 -3.94
C ILE A 28 11.98 -14.52 -3.05
N SER A 29 11.72 -15.69 -3.60
CA SER A 29 12.51 -16.90 -3.46
C SER A 29 12.70 -17.42 -2.04
N THR A 30 11.62 -17.66 -1.29
CA THR A 30 11.72 -18.68 -0.24
C THR A 30 10.98 -19.93 -0.67
N GLN A 31 11.72 -21.04 -0.71
CA GLN A 31 11.14 -22.39 -0.71
C GLN A 31 10.05 -22.53 0.37
N ALA A 32 10.12 -21.73 1.44
CA ALA A 32 9.08 -21.64 2.47
C ALA A 32 7.71 -21.22 1.93
N ILE A 33 7.60 -20.17 1.10
CA ILE A 33 6.32 -19.76 0.50
C ILE A 33 5.85 -20.79 -0.52
N ALA A 34 6.77 -21.30 -1.36
CA ALA A 34 6.45 -22.36 -2.32
C ALA A 34 5.91 -23.63 -1.65
N ARG A 35 6.47 -24.00 -0.48
CA ARG A 35 6.01 -25.15 0.34
C ARG A 35 4.68 -24.88 1.05
N SER A 36 4.36 -23.63 1.38
CA SER A 36 3.09 -23.28 2.03
C SER A 36 1.91 -23.15 1.06
N LEU A 37 2.17 -23.11 -0.25
CA LEU A 37 1.14 -23.02 -1.27
C LEU A 37 0.65 -24.42 -1.68
N PRO A 38 -0.65 -24.59 -1.99
CA PRO A 38 -1.15 -25.79 -2.64
C PRO A 38 -0.35 -26.06 -3.92
N LYS A 39 0.07 -27.30 -4.13
CA LYS A 39 0.75 -27.70 -5.37
C LYS A 39 -0.27 -27.77 -6.51
N GLY A 40 0.06 -27.16 -7.65
CA GLY A 40 -0.71 -27.35 -8.89
C GLY A 40 -0.49 -28.74 -9.48
N LYS A 41 -1.19 -29.04 -10.59
CA LYS A 41 -1.12 -30.33 -11.31
C LYS A 41 0.29 -30.74 -11.74
N SER A 42 1.20 -29.78 -11.92
CA SER A 42 2.61 -29.99 -12.30
C SER A 42 3.60 -30.02 -11.13
N GLY A 43 3.12 -29.96 -9.87
CA GLY A 43 3.98 -29.84 -8.69
C GLY A 43 4.56 -28.43 -8.46
N LEU A 44 4.27 -27.49 -9.35
CA LEU A 44 4.65 -26.07 -9.23
C LEU A 44 3.73 -25.33 -8.23
N PRO A 45 4.22 -24.24 -7.60
CA PRO A 45 3.40 -23.40 -6.74
C PRO A 45 2.18 -22.84 -7.49
N ASN A 46 0.99 -22.95 -6.90
CA ASN A 46 -0.24 -22.47 -7.50
C ASN A 46 -0.34 -20.93 -7.43
N ALA A 47 -0.17 -20.25 -8.58
CA ALA A 47 -0.27 -18.80 -8.68
C ALA A 47 -1.66 -18.25 -8.30
N SER A 48 -2.75 -18.93 -8.67
CA SER A 48 -4.10 -18.51 -8.28
C SER A 48 -4.35 -18.72 -6.78
N GLY A 49 -3.79 -19.80 -6.21
CA GLY A 49 -3.78 -20.04 -4.76
C GLY A 49 -3.03 -18.94 -4.00
N LEU A 50 -1.89 -18.49 -4.51
CA LEU A 50 -1.16 -17.35 -3.93
C LEU A 50 -1.98 -16.06 -4.04
N GLN A 51 -2.60 -15.80 -5.19
CA GLN A 51 -3.42 -14.60 -5.40
C GLN A 51 -4.62 -14.56 -4.46
N ALA A 52 -5.28 -15.71 -4.23
CA ALA A 52 -6.37 -15.83 -3.26
C ALA A 52 -5.88 -15.58 -1.83
N ALA A 53 -4.73 -16.18 -1.46
CA ALA A 53 -4.14 -15.98 -0.14
C ALA A 53 -3.74 -14.52 0.13
N ILE A 54 -3.22 -13.81 -0.88
CA ILE A 54 -2.84 -12.39 -0.76
C ILE A 54 -4.07 -11.48 -0.59
N LYS A 55 -5.19 -11.84 -1.20
CA LYS A 55 -6.44 -11.05 -1.13
C LYS A 55 -7.12 -11.13 0.23
N ASP A 56 -6.82 -12.12 1.06
CA ASP A 56 -7.41 -12.31 2.38
C ASP A 56 -6.52 -11.68 3.48
N PRO A 57 -6.96 -10.56 4.12
CA PRO A 57 -6.27 -9.91 5.23
C PRO A 57 -5.84 -10.83 6.37
N SER A 58 -6.65 -11.85 6.65
CA SER A 58 -6.44 -12.77 7.76
C SER A 58 -5.38 -13.84 7.44
N ASN A 59 -5.09 -14.06 6.15
CA ASN A 59 -4.25 -15.14 5.68
C ASN A 59 -2.80 -15.02 6.17
N PRO A 60 -2.21 -16.09 6.73
CA PRO A 60 -0.82 -16.06 7.19
C PRO A 60 0.20 -15.73 6.09
N ILE A 61 -0.06 -16.11 4.83
CA ILE A 61 0.82 -15.79 3.70
C ILE A 61 0.81 -14.28 3.45
N ARG A 62 -0.37 -13.64 3.45
CA ARG A 62 -0.48 -12.18 3.32
C ARG A 62 0.27 -11.47 4.44
N LYS A 63 -0.02 -11.82 5.71
CA LYS A 63 0.65 -11.23 6.89
C LYS A 63 2.16 -11.38 6.84
N ARG A 64 2.65 -12.55 6.38
CA ARG A 64 4.07 -12.79 6.22
C ARG A 64 4.69 -11.89 5.15
N LEU A 65 4.07 -11.81 3.96
CA LEU A 65 4.62 -11.12 2.79
C LEU A 65 4.51 -9.60 2.90
N VAL A 66 3.43 -9.07 3.50
CA VAL A 66 3.27 -7.63 3.71
C VAL A 66 4.35 -7.10 4.65
N GLY A 67 4.73 -7.88 5.66
CA GLY A 67 5.78 -7.50 6.60
C GLY A 67 5.46 -6.15 7.27
N ASP A 68 6.48 -5.31 7.42
CA ASP A 68 6.35 -4.02 8.08
C ASP A 68 5.75 -2.95 7.13
N LEU A 69 5.46 -3.31 5.88
CA LEU A 69 4.90 -2.37 4.90
C LEU A 69 3.49 -1.93 5.26
N GLU A 70 2.70 -2.80 5.90
CA GLU A 70 1.35 -2.48 6.38
C GLU A 70 1.37 -1.29 7.33
N ASP A 71 2.26 -1.33 8.32
CA ASP A 71 2.49 -0.23 9.25
C ASP A 71 2.86 1.04 8.49
N GLY A 72 3.81 0.98 7.56
CA GLY A 72 4.21 2.14 6.77
C GLY A 72 3.07 2.77 5.97
N VAL A 73 2.31 1.96 5.23
CA VAL A 73 1.21 2.46 4.39
C VAL A 73 0.11 3.11 5.24
N LEU A 74 -0.26 2.50 6.37
CA LEU A 74 -1.38 2.96 7.19
C LEU A 74 -0.99 4.03 8.22
N MET A 75 0.28 4.17 8.55
CA MET A 75 0.71 4.96 9.71
C MET A 75 0.22 6.42 9.67
N LEU A 76 0.19 7.08 8.50
CA LEU A 76 -0.33 8.45 8.44
C LEU A 76 -1.85 8.53 8.59
N LEU A 77 -2.59 7.53 8.08
CA LEU A 77 -4.04 7.44 8.25
C LEU A 77 -4.38 7.19 9.73
N ASN A 78 -3.69 6.22 10.34
CA ASN A 78 -3.82 5.89 11.76
C ASN A 78 -3.47 7.10 12.65
N ARG A 79 -2.45 7.87 12.25
CA ARG A 79 -2.07 9.10 12.95
C ARG A 79 -3.19 10.15 12.89
N ALA A 80 -3.83 10.35 11.74
CA ALA A 80 -4.95 11.29 11.62
C ALA A 80 -6.19 10.85 12.41
N GLN A 81 -6.44 9.53 12.48
CA GLN A 81 -7.49 8.97 13.33
C GLN A 81 -7.21 9.20 14.82
N LYS A 82 -5.98 8.91 15.27
CA LYS A 82 -5.57 8.96 16.67
C LYS A 82 -5.33 10.38 17.19
N ASP A 83 -4.56 11.17 16.46
CA ASP A 83 -4.03 12.47 16.91
C ASP A 83 -4.82 13.66 16.34
N GLY A 84 -5.83 13.39 15.51
CA GLY A 84 -6.52 14.39 14.70
C GLY A 84 -5.70 14.88 13.51
N GLY A 85 -6.27 15.78 12.72
CA GLY A 85 -5.71 16.24 11.44
C GLY A 85 -6.40 15.60 10.24
N ALA A 86 -5.89 15.90 9.05
CA ALA A 86 -6.42 15.47 7.76
C ALA A 86 -5.35 14.75 6.92
N CYS A 87 -5.81 13.92 5.99
CA CYS A 87 -4.97 13.21 5.03
C CYS A 87 -5.34 13.63 3.60
N TYR A 88 -4.36 14.17 2.88
CA TYR A 88 -4.46 14.50 1.46
C TYR A 88 -3.73 13.43 0.65
N CYS A 89 -4.46 12.75 -0.21
CA CYS A 89 -3.99 11.57 -0.92
C CYS A 89 -4.01 11.80 -2.42
N ALA A 90 -2.97 11.33 -3.12
CA ALA A 90 -3.02 11.10 -4.55
C ALA A 90 -2.77 9.60 -4.78
N LEU A 91 -3.74 8.92 -5.39
CA LEU A 91 -3.80 7.47 -5.48
C LEU A 91 -4.15 6.99 -6.90
N TYR A 92 -3.70 5.79 -7.24
CA TYR A 92 -4.15 4.97 -8.36
C TYR A 92 -3.99 3.48 -7.98
N GLU A 93 -4.68 2.57 -8.67
CA GLU A 93 -4.75 1.13 -8.36
C GLU A 93 -5.28 0.79 -6.95
N LEU A 94 -6.26 1.56 -6.47
CA LEU A 94 -6.94 1.43 -5.18
C LEU A 94 -7.94 0.25 -5.17
N SER A 95 -7.43 -0.93 -4.84
CA SER A 95 -8.21 -2.18 -4.80
C SER A 95 -8.08 -2.97 -3.49
N ASP A 96 -7.24 -2.52 -2.56
CA ASP A 96 -7.03 -3.21 -1.29
C ASP A 96 -8.10 -2.82 -0.27
N THR A 97 -8.83 -3.81 0.24
CA THR A 97 -9.97 -3.59 1.13
C THR A 97 -9.60 -3.00 2.47
N ASP A 98 -8.43 -3.32 3.02
CA ASP A 98 -7.99 -2.77 4.31
C ASP A 98 -7.61 -1.31 4.16
N LEU A 99 -6.87 -0.95 3.11
CA LEU A 99 -6.57 0.44 2.81
C LEU A 99 -7.85 1.24 2.54
N ILE A 100 -8.77 0.71 1.73
CA ILE A 100 -10.07 1.35 1.44
C ILE A 100 -10.84 1.57 2.74
N LYS A 101 -10.86 0.59 3.65
CA LYS A 101 -11.51 0.74 4.95
C LYS A 101 -10.89 1.88 5.76
N HIS A 102 -9.56 1.94 5.90
CA HIS A 102 -8.90 3.02 6.64
C HIS A 102 -9.13 4.40 6.03
N LEU A 103 -9.23 4.49 4.70
CA LEU A 103 -9.61 5.72 4.01
C LEU A 103 -11.05 6.12 4.38
N LYS A 104 -12.02 5.21 4.27
CA LYS A 104 -13.42 5.48 4.63
C LYS A 104 -13.57 5.90 6.09
N ASP A 105 -12.84 5.25 7.00
CA ASP A 105 -12.88 5.52 8.44
C ASP A 105 -12.35 6.92 8.81
N LEU A 106 -11.64 7.63 7.92
CA LEU A 106 -11.25 9.02 8.13
C LEU A 106 -12.42 10.01 7.94
N GLY A 107 -13.46 9.65 7.18
CA GLY A 107 -14.60 10.51 6.91
C GLY A 107 -14.18 11.87 6.33
N SER A 108 -14.70 12.95 6.91
CA SER A 108 -14.41 14.33 6.48
C SER A 108 -12.95 14.78 6.61
N LYS A 109 -12.07 13.98 7.21
CA LYS A 109 -10.63 14.23 7.29
C LYS A 109 -9.86 13.72 6.07
N LEU A 110 -10.55 13.04 5.14
CA LEU A 110 -9.96 12.50 3.93
C LEU A 110 -10.20 13.43 2.74
N HIS A 111 -9.13 13.68 1.99
CA HIS A 111 -9.17 14.36 0.70
C HIS A 111 -8.39 13.51 -0.32
N VAL A 112 -9.02 13.10 -1.42
CA VAL A 112 -8.40 12.19 -2.40
C VAL A 112 -8.44 12.76 -3.80
N VAL A 113 -7.31 12.71 -4.49
CA VAL A 113 -7.26 12.72 -5.95
C VAL A 113 -7.06 11.28 -6.42
N LEU A 114 -8.06 10.70 -7.08
CA LEU A 114 -8.04 9.32 -7.56
C LEU A 114 -7.91 9.30 -9.09
N SER A 115 -6.80 8.77 -9.59
CA SER A 115 -6.55 8.65 -11.03
C SER A 115 -6.88 7.27 -11.57
N ASN A 116 -7.00 7.15 -12.90
CA ASN A 116 -7.21 5.87 -13.58
C ASN A 116 -6.13 4.84 -13.22
N ALA A 117 -6.53 3.57 -13.07
CA ALA A 117 -5.66 2.49 -12.63
C ALA A 117 -4.81 1.88 -13.75
N GLY A 118 -5.14 2.17 -15.00
CA GLY A 118 -4.58 1.63 -16.20
C GLY A 118 -5.00 2.46 -17.41
N GLU A 119 -4.49 2.08 -18.56
CA GLU A 119 -4.88 2.69 -19.82
C GLU A 119 -6.20 2.09 -20.31
N ASP A 120 -7.02 2.93 -20.93
CA ASP A 120 -8.19 2.45 -21.64
C ASP A 120 -7.76 1.60 -22.85
N THR A 121 -8.42 0.45 -23.06
CA THR A 121 -8.15 -0.39 -24.24
C THR A 121 -8.57 0.31 -25.52
N GLU A 122 -9.72 1.00 -25.48
CA GLU A 122 -10.23 1.88 -26.53
C GLU A 122 -10.46 3.29 -26.02
N GLU A 123 -10.27 4.31 -26.88
CA GLU A 123 -10.38 5.71 -26.44
C GLU A 123 -11.76 6.01 -25.85
N GLY A 124 -11.79 6.45 -24.59
CA GLY A 124 -13.03 6.79 -23.90
C GLY A 124 -13.85 5.59 -23.41
N SER A 125 -13.32 4.37 -23.49
CA SER A 125 -14.00 3.18 -22.96
C SER A 125 -14.07 3.15 -21.44
N GLY A 126 -13.17 3.85 -20.75
CA GLY A 126 -13.13 3.94 -19.28
C GLY A 126 -12.73 2.65 -18.57
N ASP A 127 -12.37 1.59 -19.30
CA ASP A 127 -11.96 0.30 -18.71
C ASP A 127 -10.57 0.35 -18.05
N GLY A 128 -9.82 1.41 -18.30
CA GLY A 128 -8.60 1.77 -17.59
C GLY A 128 -8.81 2.03 -16.09
N ASP A 129 -10.05 2.20 -15.61
CA ASP A 129 -10.33 2.38 -14.18
C ASP A 129 -10.78 1.10 -13.45
N SER A 130 -10.82 -0.05 -14.13
CA SER A 130 -11.44 -1.29 -13.61
C SER A 130 -11.02 -1.70 -12.20
N THR A 131 -9.77 -1.46 -11.78
CA THR A 131 -9.32 -1.82 -10.42
C THR A 131 -9.66 -0.80 -9.33
N ASN A 132 -9.96 0.45 -9.70
CA ASN A 132 -10.41 1.48 -8.75
C ASN A 132 -11.93 1.55 -8.66
N GLN A 133 -12.66 1.15 -9.70
CA GLN A 133 -14.08 1.48 -9.90
C GLN A 133 -14.94 1.25 -8.66
N GLY A 134 -14.77 0.09 -7.99
CA GLY A 134 -15.49 -0.21 -6.76
C GLY A 134 -15.14 0.75 -5.61
N ALA A 135 -13.85 0.97 -5.37
CA ALA A 135 -13.39 1.90 -4.33
C ALA A 135 -13.85 3.34 -4.61
N ARG A 136 -13.74 3.80 -5.86
CA ARG A 136 -14.21 5.11 -6.32
C ARG A 136 -15.70 5.27 -6.04
N SER A 137 -16.51 4.32 -6.50
CA SER A 137 -17.97 4.37 -6.30
C SER A 137 -18.33 4.42 -4.82
N ASP A 138 -17.64 3.62 -4.00
CA ASP A 138 -17.90 3.60 -2.56
C ASP A 138 -17.54 4.92 -1.87
N LEU A 139 -16.43 5.55 -2.26
CA LEU A 139 -16.00 6.81 -1.64
C LEU A 139 -16.94 7.96 -2.02
N HIS A 140 -17.41 8.02 -3.27
CA HIS A 140 -18.43 8.98 -3.72
C HIS A 140 -19.79 8.73 -3.06
N ALA A 141 -20.20 7.48 -2.89
CA ALA A 141 -21.45 7.14 -2.21
C ALA A 141 -21.47 7.56 -0.73
N LEU A 142 -20.28 7.71 -0.12
CA LEU A 142 -20.11 8.22 1.24
C LEU A 142 -19.95 9.75 1.29
N GLU A 143 -20.09 10.45 0.15
CA GLU A 143 -19.93 11.91 0.03
C GLU A 143 -18.58 12.42 0.56
N LEU A 144 -17.53 11.61 0.42
CA LEU A 144 -16.17 11.99 0.79
C LEU A 144 -15.58 12.94 -0.26
N ASP A 145 -14.59 13.75 0.14
CA ASP A 145 -13.91 14.66 -0.79
C ASP A 145 -12.98 13.87 -1.73
N VAL A 146 -13.53 13.52 -2.90
CA VAL A 146 -12.84 12.78 -3.95
C VAL A 146 -12.89 13.55 -5.26
N THR A 147 -11.72 13.86 -5.78
CA THR A 147 -11.52 14.38 -7.12
C THR A 147 -11.07 13.27 -8.06
N ASP A 148 -11.89 13.00 -9.07
CA ASP A 148 -11.59 12.04 -10.12
C ASP A 148 -10.66 12.67 -11.17
N ARG A 149 -9.43 12.15 -11.28
CA ARG A 149 -8.42 12.60 -12.25
C ARG A 149 -8.25 11.55 -13.35
N MET A 150 -9.18 11.50 -14.28
CA MET A 150 -9.09 10.62 -15.44
C MET A 150 -8.14 11.22 -16.49
N MET A 151 -7.16 10.44 -16.92
CA MET A 151 -6.20 10.85 -17.94
C MET A 151 -6.65 10.36 -19.33
N ASN A 152 -6.21 11.03 -20.40
CA ASN A 152 -6.47 10.60 -21.78
C ASN A 152 -5.79 9.26 -22.09
N LYS A 153 -6.19 8.62 -23.21
CA LYS A 153 -5.58 7.37 -23.70
C LYS A 153 -4.05 7.45 -23.72
N GLY A 154 -3.40 6.38 -23.26
CA GLY A 154 -1.93 6.28 -23.18
C GLY A 154 -1.31 6.95 -21.95
N HIS A 155 -2.12 7.44 -21.00
CA HIS A 155 -1.63 8.07 -19.78
C HIS A 155 -2.30 7.53 -18.52
N ILE A 156 -1.52 7.43 -17.45
CA ILE A 156 -1.96 7.06 -16.11
C ILE A 156 -1.44 8.07 -15.08
N GLY A 157 -2.28 8.48 -14.13
CA GLY A 157 -1.85 9.34 -13.03
C GLY A 157 -1.11 8.54 -11.96
N HIS A 158 0.18 8.32 -12.18
CA HIS A 158 1.01 7.39 -11.40
C HIS A 158 1.48 7.95 -10.03
N ASN A 159 0.69 8.82 -9.41
CA ASN A 159 0.98 9.42 -8.10
C ASN A 159 0.47 8.52 -6.98
N LYS A 160 1.35 8.21 -6.02
CA LYS A 160 1.05 7.41 -4.82
C LYS A 160 1.68 8.05 -3.60
N PHE A 161 0.95 8.95 -2.95
CA PHE A 161 1.40 9.58 -1.71
C PHE A 161 0.25 9.98 -0.79
N VAL A 162 0.57 10.13 0.49
CA VAL A 162 -0.31 10.67 1.52
C VAL A 162 0.43 11.78 2.26
N VAL A 163 -0.20 12.95 2.38
CA VAL A 163 0.27 14.05 3.21
C VAL A 163 -0.60 14.13 4.45
N TYR A 164 0.02 14.05 5.63
CA TYR A 164 -0.63 14.30 6.90
C TYR A 164 -0.50 15.78 7.27
N VAL A 165 -1.65 16.41 7.49
CA VAL A 165 -1.80 17.83 7.81
C VAL A 165 -2.47 17.96 9.17
N LYS A 166 -1.96 18.86 10.03
CA LYS A 166 -2.58 19.18 11.32
C LYS A 166 -2.63 20.70 11.49
N GLY A 167 -3.84 21.24 11.70
CA GLY A 167 -4.08 22.67 11.47
C GLY A 167 -3.79 23.01 10.01
N ASP A 168 -3.09 24.12 9.77
CA ASP A 168 -2.70 24.56 8.42
C ASP A 168 -1.29 24.10 8.01
N GLU A 169 -0.70 23.16 8.75
CA GLU A 169 0.68 22.71 8.52
C GLU A 169 0.77 21.27 8.05
N ALA A 170 1.45 21.05 6.92
CA ALA A 170 1.93 19.73 6.53
C ALA A 170 3.03 19.25 7.49
N GLN A 171 2.80 18.09 8.12
CA GLN A 171 3.65 17.52 9.17
C GLN A 171 4.46 16.30 8.69
N ALA A 172 3.87 15.48 7.82
CA ALA A 172 4.52 14.28 7.29
C ALA A 172 4.01 13.93 5.89
N VAL A 173 4.86 13.28 5.10
CA VAL A 173 4.50 12.74 3.79
C VAL A 173 5.00 11.31 3.65
N SER A 174 4.12 10.45 3.14
CA SER A 174 4.44 9.09 2.73
C SER A 174 4.47 9.03 1.21
N ASN A 175 5.60 8.59 0.65
CA ASN A 175 5.78 8.44 -0.78
C ASN A 175 5.81 6.95 -1.15
N ARG A 176 5.30 6.65 -2.36
CA ARG A 176 5.30 5.31 -2.96
C ARG A 176 4.39 4.35 -2.19
N LEU A 177 3.17 4.80 -1.90
CA LEU A 177 2.10 3.99 -1.33
C LEU A 177 1.74 2.84 -2.27
N ALA A 178 2.30 1.65 -2.08
CA ALA A 178 1.86 0.48 -2.83
C ALA A 178 0.58 -0.06 -2.16
N THR A 179 -0.50 -0.30 -2.92
CA THR A 179 -1.63 -1.07 -2.40
C THR A 179 -1.15 -2.43 -1.96
N PHE A 180 -1.59 -2.98 -0.82
CA PHE A 180 -0.99 -4.21 -0.28
C PHE A 180 -1.00 -5.35 -1.30
N THR A 181 -2.07 -5.46 -2.09
CA THR A 181 -2.16 -6.42 -3.20
C THR A 181 -1.03 -6.26 -4.24
N HIS A 182 -0.72 -5.05 -4.69
CA HIS A 182 0.37 -4.81 -5.65
C HIS A 182 1.74 -4.86 -4.98
N ALA A 183 1.83 -4.36 -3.76
CA ALA A 183 3.03 -4.37 -2.95
C ALA A 183 3.51 -5.80 -2.70
N ILE A 184 2.60 -6.68 -2.29
CA ILE A 184 2.91 -8.09 -2.03
C ILE A 184 3.28 -8.80 -3.33
N ARG A 185 2.63 -8.48 -4.46
CA ARG A 185 2.99 -9.03 -5.78
C ARG A 185 4.36 -8.57 -6.28
N SER A 186 4.87 -7.44 -5.78
CA SER A 186 6.18 -6.92 -6.17
C SER A 186 7.31 -7.66 -5.44
N THR A 187 8.38 -7.93 -6.18
CA THR A 187 9.65 -8.45 -5.65
C THR A 187 10.31 -7.48 -4.67
N LYS A 188 10.05 -6.16 -4.82
CA LYS A 188 10.47 -5.10 -3.90
C LYS A 188 9.38 -4.03 -3.83
N ALA A 189 8.67 -3.95 -2.71
CA ALA A 189 7.80 -2.82 -2.42
C ALA A 189 8.33 -2.08 -1.19
N THR A 190 8.31 -0.75 -1.27
CA THR A 190 8.86 0.12 -0.25
C THR A 190 7.99 1.34 -0.10
N THR A 191 7.63 1.65 1.14
CA THR A 191 7.03 2.93 1.52
C THR A 191 8.06 3.69 2.34
N ALA A 192 8.28 4.96 2.00
CA ALA A 192 9.16 5.84 2.74
C ALA A 192 8.38 7.03 3.27
N ILE A 193 8.59 7.36 4.53
CA ILE A 193 7.83 8.38 5.22
C ILE A 193 8.80 9.38 5.82
N ARG A 194 8.58 10.64 5.51
CA ARG A 194 9.38 11.74 6.02
C ARG A 194 8.53 12.60 6.91
N THR A 195 9.05 12.93 8.08
CA THR A 195 8.38 13.81 9.04
C THR A 195 9.18 15.10 9.23
N LYS A 196 8.49 16.21 9.53
CA LYS A 196 9.16 17.48 9.90
C LYS A 196 9.83 17.38 11.26
N ARG A 197 9.10 16.84 12.23
CA ARG A 197 9.53 16.52 13.60
C ARG A 197 9.44 14.99 13.70
N GLY A 198 10.45 14.31 14.23
CA GLY A 198 10.50 12.83 14.27
C GLY A 198 9.21 12.18 14.80
N PHE A 199 9.04 10.89 14.54
CA PHE A 199 7.88 10.13 15.05
C PHE A 199 7.75 10.20 16.56
#